data_AF-A0AAE0JW41-F1
#
_entry.id   AF-A0AAE0JW41-F1
#
_cell.length_a   1.000
_cell.length_b   1.000
_cell.length_c   1.000
_cell.angle_alpha   90.00
_cell.angle_beta   90.00
_cell.angle_gamma   90.00
#
_symmetry.space_group_name_H-M   'P 1'
#
loop_
_entity.id
_entity.type
_entity.pdbx_description
1 polymer ?
#
loop_
_entity_poly.entity_id
_entity_poly.type
_entity_poly.pdbx_seq_one_letter_code
_entity_poly.pdbx_strand_id
1 'polypeptide(L)'
;MTLSSLRTLTITQKYISMAERYEIVFVFSPFAGPTIELRNFPKAGGVGTDDDYEDTNNSMRFIVTNPPTSGPLLLLPDLSTVPSTLRTVPFPPHSTPAIVNHSFLFHRQTPSGNQRGGFRPIRKPHPCKRAAQHGRDLGTR
;
A
#
# COMPACT_ATOMS: atom_id res chain seq x y z
N MET A 1 -16.01 -15.59 -13.33
CA MET A 1 -14.65 -15.29 -12.81
C MET A 1 -14.13 -14.12 -13.64
N THR A 2 -14.00 -12.93 -13.05
CA THR A 2 -13.64 -11.72 -13.79
C THR A 2 -12.12 -11.69 -13.92
N LEU A 3 -11.63 -11.92 -15.14
CA LEU A 3 -10.21 -11.79 -15.44
C LEU A 3 -9.95 -10.32 -15.78
N SER A 4 -9.13 -9.64 -14.97
CA SER A 4 -8.65 -8.30 -15.33
C SER A 4 -7.14 -8.36 -15.58
N SER A 5 -6.73 -7.68 -16.65
CA SER A 5 -5.35 -7.63 -17.11
C SER A 5 -4.59 -6.56 -16.33
N LEU A 6 -3.45 -6.92 -15.75
CA LEU A 6 -2.51 -5.94 -15.23
C LEU A 6 -1.79 -5.26 -16.40
N ARG A 7 -1.70 -3.94 -16.29
CA ARG A 7 -1.04 -3.07 -17.24
C ARG A 7 -0.02 -2.22 -16.50
N THR A 8 0.94 -1.68 -17.25
CA THR A 8 1.86 -0.68 -16.71
C THR A 8 1.11 0.61 -16.36
N LEU A 9 1.57 1.27 -15.30
CA LEU A 9 1.06 2.57 -14.87
C LEU A 9 2.22 3.55 -14.81
N THR A 10 2.11 4.66 -15.55
CA THR A 10 3.09 5.75 -15.47
C THR A 10 2.72 6.64 -14.30
N ILE A 11 3.67 6.82 -13.38
CA ILE A 11 3.47 7.63 -12.17
C ILE A 11 4.66 8.57 -11.98
N THR A 12 4.41 9.72 -11.37
CA THR A 12 5.46 10.67 -10.93
C THR A 12 5.71 10.62 -9.43
N GLN A 13 4.76 10.06 -8.68
CA GLN A 13 4.80 9.95 -7.22
C GLN A 13 4.22 8.61 -6.79
N LYS A 14 4.76 8.02 -5.72
CA LYS A 14 4.29 6.74 -5.18
C LYS A 14 4.24 6.78 -3.65
N TYR A 15 3.05 6.51 -3.11
CA TYR A 15 2.90 6.16 -1.70
C TYR A 15 3.22 4.68 -1.51
N ILE A 16 4.01 4.40 -0.48
CA ILE A 16 4.34 3.06 0.00
C ILE A 16 4.29 3.07 1.52
N SER A 17 3.54 2.15 2.11
CA SER A 17 3.42 1.96 3.55
C SER A 17 4.09 0.67 4.00
N MET A 18 4.10 0.44 5.31
CA MET A 18 4.75 -0.70 5.93
C MET A 18 4.21 -2.03 5.37
N ALA A 19 5.14 -2.92 4.99
CA ALA A 19 4.90 -4.23 4.39
C ALA A 19 4.33 -4.26 2.95
N GLU A 20 4.18 -3.11 2.29
CA GLU A 20 3.87 -3.07 0.86
C GLU A 20 5.11 -3.34 -0.01
N ARG A 21 4.89 -3.86 -1.22
CA ARG A 21 5.94 -4.14 -2.21
C ARG A 21 5.48 -3.70 -3.58
N TYR A 22 6.33 -2.93 -4.26
CA TYR A 22 6.10 -2.47 -5.62
C TYR A 22 7.37 -2.65 -6.45
N GLU A 23 7.18 -3.01 -7.72
CA GLU A 23 8.25 -3.06 -8.71
C GLU A 23 8.08 -1.86 -9.65
N ILE A 24 9.15 -1.10 -9.85
CA ILE A 24 9.15 0.13 -10.63
C ILE A 24 10.28 0.06 -11.66
N VAL A 25 9.99 0.43 -12.90
CA VAL A 25 10.98 0.57 -13.95
C VAL A 25 11.26 2.06 -14.18
N PHE A 26 12.50 2.48 -13.97
CA PHE A 26 12.97 3.83 -14.29
C PHE A 26 13.74 3.81 -15.60
N VAL A 27 13.40 4.72 -16.51
CA VAL A 27 14.13 4.90 -17.77
C VAL A 27 15.07 6.09 -17.63
N PHE A 28 16.36 5.82 -17.45
CA PHE A 28 17.39 6.85 -17.24
C PHE A 28 17.96 7.44 -18.54
N SER A 29 17.64 6.87 -19.70
CA SER A 29 18.19 7.31 -21.00
C SER A 29 18.02 8.81 -21.31
N PRO A 30 16.92 9.50 -20.91
CA PRO A 30 16.79 10.94 -21.13
C PRO A 30 17.64 11.79 -20.16
N PHE A 31 18.23 11.17 -19.14
CA PHE A 31 18.92 11.83 -18.03
C PHE A 31 20.38 11.40 -17.93
N ALA A 32 21.04 11.16 -19.08
CA ALA A 32 22.46 10.83 -19.13
C ALA A 32 23.34 12.04 -18.73
N GLY A 33 24.21 11.85 -17.73
CA GLY A 33 25.08 12.90 -17.18
C GLY A 33 24.71 13.39 -15.77
N PRO A 34 23.47 13.82 -15.49
CA PRO A 34 23.09 14.29 -14.16
C PRO A 34 22.96 13.16 -13.12
N THR A 35 23.01 13.56 -11.86
CA THR A 35 22.63 12.71 -10.73
C THR A 35 21.13 12.87 -10.47
N ILE A 36 20.41 11.75 -10.38
CA ILE A 36 18.98 11.71 -10.05
C ILE A 36 18.81 11.28 -8.60
N GLU A 37 18.04 12.03 -7.81
CA GLU A 37 17.78 11.70 -6.42
C GLU A 37 16.40 11.05 -6.26
N LEU A 38 16.35 9.92 -5.55
CA LEU A 38 15.11 9.38 -5.03
C LEU A 38 14.81 10.03 -3.68
N ARG A 39 13.63 10.65 -3.59
CA ARG A 39 13.22 11.45 -2.44
C ARG A 39 11.92 10.97 -1.84
N ASN A 40 11.75 11.23 -0.55
CA ASN A 40 10.50 11.05 0.17
C ASN A 40 9.77 12.39 0.34
N PHE A 41 8.45 12.37 0.30
CA PHE A 41 7.63 13.55 0.53
C PHE A 41 7.55 13.87 2.01
N PRO A 42 7.63 15.16 2.40
CA PRO A 42 7.37 15.56 3.78
C PRO A 42 5.95 15.15 4.18
N LYS A 43 5.80 14.62 5.40
CA LYS A 43 4.54 14.12 5.96
C LYS A 43 3.78 13.16 5.03
N ALA A 44 4.48 12.44 4.16
CA ALA A 44 3.88 11.63 3.10
C ALA A 44 2.78 12.40 2.33
N GLY A 45 3.03 13.67 1.99
CA GLY A 45 2.06 14.51 1.28
C GLY A 45 0.79 14.84 2.07
N GLY A 46 0.82 14.74 3.40
CA GLY A 46 -0.33 14.93 4.29
C GLY A 46 -1.16 13.67 4.55
N VAL A 47 -0.73 12.51 4.00
CA VAL A 47 -1.40 11.22 4.23
C VAL A 47 -0.96 10.58 5.55
N GLY A 48 0.30 10.76 5.91
CA GLY A 48 0.92 10.17 7.10
C GLY A 48 0.89 11.12 8.30
N THR A 49 1.16 10.56 9.47
CA THR A 49 1.42 11.33 10.71
C THR A 49 2.87 11.22 11.16
N ASP A 50 3.72 10.60 10.35
CA ASP A 50 5.13 10.38 10.64
C ASP A 50 5.88 11.70 10.81
N ASP A 51 6.86 11.72 11.70
CA ASP A 51 7.72 12.89 11.90
C ASP A 51 8.82 12.91 10.85
N ASP A 52 8.99 14.08 10.22
CA ASP A 52 10.10 14.33 9.30
C ASP A 52 11.29 14.85 10.10
N TYR A 53 12.48 14.39 9.74
CA TYR A 53 13.75 14.86 10.31
C TYR A 53 14.65 15.37 9.20
N GLU A 54 15.80 15.92 9.59
CA GLU A 54 16.87 16.21 8.65
C GLU A 54 17.21 14.92 7.86
N ASP A 55 17.31 15.06 6.54
CA ASP A 55 17.59 13.99 5.57
C ASP A 55 16.58 12.83 5.44
N THR A 56 15.43 12.81 6.15
CA THR A 56 14.41 11.77 5.91
C THR A 56 13.69 11.91 4.56
N ASN A 57 13.89 13.04 3.89
CA ASN A 57 13.46 13.27 2.51
C ASN A 57 14.45 12.71 1.47
N ASN A 58 15.65 12.29 1.89
CA ASN A 58 16.72 11.84 1.00
C ASN A 58 16.88 10.32 1.14
N SER A 59 16.55 9.57 0.10
CA SER A 59 16.68 8.10 0.13
C SER A 59 17.98 7.65 -0.50
N MET A 60 18.17 7.95 -1.79
CA MET A 60 19.35 7.53 -2.53
C MET A 60 19.59 8.37 -3.78
N ARG A 61 20.76 8.20 -4.39
CA ARG A 61 21.18 8.89 -5.61
C ARG A 61 21.55 7.89 -6.69
N PHE A 62 21.14 8.16 -7.93
CA PHE A 62 21.55 7.47 -9.13
C PHE A 62 22.48 8.38 -9.91
N ILE A 63 23.75 7.99 -10.02
CA ILE A 63 24.74 8.69 -10.83
C ILE A 63 24.64 8.12 -12.24
N VAL A 64 24.02 8.86 -13.17
CA VAL A 64 23.78 8.38 -14.53
C VAL A 64 24.94 8.82 -15.43
N THR A 65 25.73 7.87 -15.91
CA THR A 65 26.88 8.18 -16.76
C THR A 65 26.45 8.47 -18.19
N ASN A 66 27.20 9.34 -18.88
CA ASN A 66 27.08 9.46 -20.33
C ASN A 66 27.54 8.15 -21.00
N PRO A 67 26.93 7.78 -22.14
CA PRO A 67 27.49 6.71 -22.95
C PRO A 67 28.93 7.06 -23.35
N PRO A 68 29.93 6.17 -23.16
CA PRO A 68 31.30 6.42 -23.61
C PRO A 68 31.35 6.81 -25.09
N THR A 69 32.00 7.94 -25.38
CA THR A 69 32.23 8.46 -26.73
C THR A 69 33.43 7.82 -27.44
N SER A 70 34.30 7.12 -26.70
CA SER A 70 35.43 6.35 -27.25
C SER A 70 35.99 5.36 -26.21
N GLY A 71 36.16 4.09 -26.58
CA GLY A 71 36.77 3.04 -25.75
C GLY A 71 35.98 1.71 -25.72
N PRO A 72 36.60 0.59 -25.33
CA PRO A 72 36.04 -0.76 -25.47
C PRO A 72 35.06 -1.14 -24.34
N LEU A 73 34.36 -0.17 -23.74
CA LEU A 73 33.20 -0.48 -22.89
C LEU A 73 32.02 -0.68 -23.83
N LEU A 74 31.78 -1.94 -24.19
CA LEU A 74 30.66 -2.40 -24.99
C LEU A 74 29.34 -1.93 -24.36
N LEU A 75 28.83 -0.78 -24.82
CA LEU A 75 27.44 -0.41 -24.65
C LEU A 75 26.64 -1.28 -25.60
N LEU A 76 26.22 -2.45 -25.14
CA LEU A 76 25.14 -3.14 -25.83
C LEU A 76 23.90 -2.23 -25.73
N PRO A 77 23.16 -2.02 -26.83
CA PRO A 77 21.91 -1.29 -26.76
C PRO A 77 20.99 -1.98 -25.76
N ASP A 78 20.30 -1.20 -24.91
CA ASP A 78 19.26 -1.73 -24.04
C ASP A 78 18.07 -2.16 -24.90
N LEU A 79 17.88 -3.48 -25.02
CA LEU A 79 16.77 -4.10 -25.75
C LEU A 79 15.58 -4.41 -24.83
N SER A 80 15.64 -4.02 -23.55
CA SER A 80 14.55 -4.24 -22.61
C SER A 80 13.32 -3.44 -23.02
N THR A 81 12.15 -4.05 -22.85
CA THR A 81 10.86 -3.40 -23.08
C THR A 81 9.95 -3.70 -21.91
N VAL A 82 9.08 -2.76 -21.57
CA VAL A 82 8.03 -2.99 -20.58
C VAL A 82 6.71 -3.20 -21.32
N PRO A 83 6.13 -4.43 -21.30
CA PRO A 83 4.92 -4.72 -22.04
C PRO A 83 3.72 -3.90 -21.54
N SER A 84 2.83 -3.50 -22.46
CA SER A 84 1.58 -2.82 -22.10
C SER A 84 0.59 -3.72 -21.34
N THR A 85 0.79 -5.04 -21.41
CA THR A 85 0.03 -6.06 -20.70
C THR A 85 1.01 -6.98 -19.98
N LEU A 86 0.93 -7.02 -18.64
CA LEU A 86 1.86 -7.78 -17.81
C LEU A 86 1.39 -9.22 -17.61
N ARG A 87 0.17 -9.39 -17.09
CA ARG A 87 -0.45 -10.69 -16.85
C ARG A 87 -1.94 -10.58 -16.64
N THR A 88 -2.63 -11.69 -16.79
CA THR A 88 -4.01 -11.84 -16.31
C THR A 88 -4.00 -12.15 -14.82
N VAL A 89 -4.72 -11.37 -14.01
CA VAL A 89 -4.82 -11.61 -12.57
C VAL A 89 -6.06 -12.43 -12.25
N PRO A 90 -5.92 -13.53 -11.50
CA PRO A 90 -7.07 -14.29 -11.00
C PRO A 90 -7.68 -13.56 -9.80
N PHE A 91 -8.52 -12.57 -10.06
CA PHE A 91 -9.27 -11.91 -9.00
C PHE A 91 -10.24 -12.89 -8.33
N PRO A 92 -10.47 -12.76 -7.00
CA PRO A 92 -11.48 -13.54 -6.32
C PRO A 92 -12.87 -13.28 -6.94
N PRO A 93 -13.81 -14.25 -6.86
CA PRO A 93 -15.18 -14.03 -7.28
C PRO A 93 -15.80 -12.82 -6.59
N HIS A 94 -16.63 -12.06 -7.30
CA HIS A 94 -17.38 -10.97 -6.68
C HIS A 94 -18.30 -11.52 -5.58
N SER A 95 -18.23 -10.93 -4.39
CA SER A 95 -19.25 -11.13 -3.35
C SER A 95 -20.53 -10.37 -3.71
N THR A 96 -21.68 -10.85 -3.23
CA THR A 96 -22.95 -10.15 -3.40
C THR A 96 -22.88 -8.75 -2.76
N PRO A 97 -23.28 -7.68 -3.46
CA PRO A 97 -23.03 -6.29 -3.05
C PRO A 97 -23.84 -5.82 -1.82
N ALA A 98 -24.73 -6.66 -1.27
CA ALA A 98 -25.71 -6.28 -0.26
C ALA A 98 -25.33 -6.68 1.18
N ILE A 99 -24.18 -7.31 1.43
CA ILE A 99 -23.83 -7.82 2.77
C ILE A 99 -22.44 -7.33 3.17
N VAL A 100 -22.38 -6.46 4.18
CA VAL A 100 -21.14 -6.16 4.90
C VAL A 100 -20.77 -7.39 5.72
N ASN A 101 -19.81 -8.17 5.25
CA ASN A 101 -19.43 -9.42 5.91
C ASN A 101 -18.65 -9.18 7.21
N HIS A 102 -17.86 -8.10 7.29
CA HIS A 102 -17.07 -7.73 8.46
C HIS A 102 -16.87 -6.21 8.59
N SER A 103 -16.73 -5.73 9.83
CA SER A 103 -16.31 -4.36 10.15
C SER A 103 -15.17 -4.40 11.16
N PHE A 104 -14.10 -3.68 10.86
CA PHE A 104 -12.91 -3.59 11.70
C PHE A 104 -12.64 -2.11 12.00
N LEU A 105 -12.44 -1.78 13.28
CA LEU A 105 -12.00 -0.46 13.71
C LEU A 105 -10.58 -0.57 14.26
N PHE A 106 -9.67 0.18 13.66
CA PHE A 106 -8.28 0.27 14.08
C PHE A 106 -8.09 1.55 14.88
N HIS A 107 -7.94 1.41 16.20
CA HIS A 107 -7.66 2.54 17.08
C HIS A 107 -6.92 2.08 18.33
N ARG A 108 -6.25 3.04 18.98
CA ARG A 108 -5.76 2.82 20.33
C ARG A 108 -6.93 2.91 21.30
N GLN A 109 -7.09 1.91 22.16
CA GLN A 109 -7.93 2.05 23.35
C GLN A 109 -7.13 2.83 24.40
N THR A 110 -7.71 3.91 24.90
CA THR A 110 -7.17 4.58 26.09
C THR A 110 -7.23 3.60 27.26
N PRO A 111 -6.19 3.51 28.10
CA PRO A 111 -6.27 2.72 29.31
C PRO A 111 -7.39 3.27 30.20
N SER A 112 -8.46 2.52 30.40
CA SER A 112 -9.33 2.68 31.57
C SER A 112 -8.91 1.68 32.63
N GLY A 113 -9.11 2.04 33.90
CA GLY A 113 -8.53 1.37 35.08
C GLY A 113 -8.43 -0.17 34.96
N ASN A 114 -7.23 -0.68 35.24
CA ASN A 114 -6.80 -2.08 35.16
C ASN A 114 -6.69 -2.75 33.78
N GLN A 115 -6.89 -2.04 32.66
CA GLN A 115 -6.61 -2.61 31.33
C GLN A 115 -5.28 -2.11 30.75
N ARG A 116 -4.38 -3.05 30.40
CA ARG A 116 -3.17 -2.73 29.62
C ARG A 116 -3.62 -2.30 28.22
N GLY A 117 -3.37 -1.03 27.87
CA GLY A 117 -3.67 -0.51 26.54
C GLY A 117 -2.99 -1.37 25.48
N GLY A 118 -3.79 -1.98 24.61
CA GLY A 118 -3.32 -2.88 23.57
C GLY A 118 -4.23 -2.81 22.36
N PHE A 119 -3.68 -3.16 21.20
CA PHE A 119 -4.45 -3.24 19.97
C PHE A 119 -5.30 -4.52 20.01
N ARG A 120 -6.61 -4.38 20.24
CA ARG A 120 -7.56 -5.49 20.16
C ARG A 120 -8.51 -5.22 19.00
N PRO A 121 -8.59 -6.10 17.99
CA PRO A 121 -9.64 -5.99 16.99
C PRO A 121 -10.99 -6.19 17.69
N ILE A 122 -11.76 -5.11 17.84
CA ILE A 122 -13.10 -5.18 18.41
C ILE A 122 -14.04 -5.67 17.31
N ARG A 123 -14.49 -6.93 17.38
CA ARG A 123 -15.69 -7.34 16.64
C ARG A 123 -16.87 -6.62 17.28
N LYS A 124 -17.41 -5.60 16.63
CA LYS A 124 -18.70 -5.03 17.08
C LYS A 124 -19.76 -6.12 16.90
N PRO A 125 -20.48 -6.51 17.96
CA PRO A 125 -21.59 -7.46 17.81
C PRO A 125 -22.65 -6.86 16.88
N HIS A 126 -23.17 -7.67 15.96
CA HIS A 126 -24.30 -7.28 15.13
C HIS A 126 -25.49 -6.86 16.01
N PRO A 127 -26.20 -5.76 15.68
CA PRO A 127 -27.34 -5.28 16.46
C PRO A 127 -28.51 -6.26 16.50
N CYS A 128 -28.52 -7.30 15.66
CA CYS A 128 -29.63 -8.24 15.51
C CYS A 128 -29.74 -9.32 16.61
N LYS A 129 -28.88 -9.34 17.65
CA LYS A 129 -28.92 -10.39 18.70
C LYS A 129 -29.38 -9.94 20.09
N ARG A 130 -29.98 -8.76 20.24
CA ARG A 130 -30.45 -8.26 21.56
C ARG A 130 -31.96 -8.31 21.81
N ALA A 131 -32.73 -8.98 20.96
CA ALA A 131 -34.19 -9.05 21.09
C ALA A 131 -34.75 -10.41 21.57
N ALA A 132 -33.92 -11.40 21.91
CA ALA A 132 -34.40 -12.76 22.19
C ALA A 132 -34.09 -13.29 23.62
N GLN A 133 -33.93 -12.40 24.61
CA GLN A 133 -33.71 -12.81 26.01
C GLN A 133 -34.67 -12.16 27.04
N HIS A 134 -35.78 -11.58 26.58
CA HIS A 134 -36.90 -11.22 27.45
C HIS A 134 -38.14 -12.04 27.05
N GLY A 135 -38.33 -13.19 27.69
CA GLY A 135 -39.52 -14.01 27.45
C GLY A 135 -39.31 -15.45 27.84
N ARG A 136 -39.13 -15.71 29.14
CA ARG A 136 -39.57 -16.92 29.85
C ARG A 136 -39.10 -16.82 31.30
N ASP A 137 -39.87 -16.07 32.08
CA ASP A 137 -39.92 -16.29 33.52
C ASP A 137 -41.34 -15.93 34.01
N LEU A 138 -42.23 -16.93 33.98
CA LEU A 138 -43.48 -16.93 34.71
C LEU A 138 -43.70 -18.37 35.18
N GLY A 139 -43.01 -18.71 36.27
CA GLY A 139 -43.43 -19.76 37.18
C GLY A 139 -43.70 -19.12 38.54
N THR A 140 -44.97 -19.09 38.97
CA THR A 140 -45.46 -19.33 40.35
C THR A 140 -46.94 -18.92 40.45
N ARG A 141 -47.86 -19.90 40.46
CA ARG A 141 -48.65 -20.37 41.62
C ARG A 141 -49.81 -21.23 41.14
#